data_AF-A0A917Y2H4-F1
#
_entry.id   AF-A0A917Y2H4-F1
#
_cell.length_a   1.000
_cell.length_b   1.000
_cell.length_c   1.000
_cell.angle_alpha   90.00
_cell.angle_beta   90.00
_cell.angle_gamma   90.00
#
_symmetry.space_group_name_H-M   'P 1'
#
loop_
_entity.id
_entity.type
_entity.pdbx_description
1 polymer ?
#
loop_
_entity_poly.entity_id
_entity_poly.type
_entity_poly.pdbx_seq_one_letter_code
_entity_poly.pdbx_strand_id
1 'polypeptide(L)'
;MSTFELAVQAQRERKFDLAIDYYQQIINEKGISVNLLQSIAQAFYLKKQHDLAVNFNLAAVHLSLHTFLENYKQGDPAAVNALQSLPETIVNQFPHPIGALLIHEKNIIRHVSHALLDQEVILEKAPNLRPYAEIYYAQIIDDYTVNGVLQQYSLTEKAVLEFEVEHYLGHGYQLLLNQIKWDQLDNTDVMNLYIN
;
A
#
# COMPACT_ATOMS: atom_id res chain seq x y z
N MET A 1 -13.02 -22.74 -6.43
CA MET A 1 -11.98 -21.70 -6.36
C MET A 1 -12.59 -20.40 -6.86
N SER A 2 -12.61 -19.37 -6.03
CA SER A 2 -13.14 -18.04 -6.36
C SER A 2 -12.20 -17.29 -7.31
N THR A 3 -12.69 -16.26 -8.00
CA THR A 3 -11.88 -15.39 -8.85
C THR A 3 -10.71 -14.75 -8.09
N PHE A 4 -10.90 -14.44 -6.80
CA PHE A 4 -9.83 -13.92 -5.95
C PHE A 4 -8.74 -14.96 -5.69
N GLU A 5 -9.12 -16.20 -5.40
CA GLU A 5 -8.15 -17.30 -5.23
C GLU A 5 -7.37 -17.57 -6.53
N LEU A 6 -8.02 -17.48 -7.69
CA LEU A 6 -7.37 -17.56 -9.01
C LEU A 6 -6.35 -16.43 -9.22
N ALA A 7 -6.68 -15.20 -8.83
CA ALA A 7 -5.78 -14.06 -8.91
C ALA A 7 -4.52 -14.25 -8.05
N VAL A 8 -4.71 -14.67 -6.79
CA VAL A 8 -3.60 -14.95 -5.86
C VAL A 8 -2.73 -16.09 -6.37
N GLN A 9 -3.33 -17.15 -6.92
CA GLN A 9 -2.57 -18.25 -7.51
C GLN A 9 -1.76 -17.78 -8.72
N ALA A 10 -2.35 -17.01 -9.63
CA ALA A 10 -1.64 -16.45 -10.78
C ALA A 10 -0.45 -15.56 -10.35
N GLN A 11 -0.60 -14.77 -9.29
CA GLN A 11 0.49 -13.97 -8.71
C GLN A 11 1.65 -14.85 -8.21
N ARG A 12 1.35 -15.89 -7.42
CA ARG A 12 2.36 -16.86 -6.94
C ARG A 12 3.08 -17.58 -8.08
N GLU A 13 2.35 -17.88 -9.15
CA GLU A 13 2.89 -18.47 -10.39
C GLU A 13 3.58 -17.45 -11.31
N ARG A 14 3.74 -16.19 -10.87
CA ARG A 14 4.38 -15.09 -11.62
C ARG A 14 3.67 -14.72 -12.93
N LYS A 15 2.40 -15.10 -13.06
CA LYS A 15 1.50 -14.73 -14.16
C LYS A 15 0.78 -13.43 -13.83
N PHE A 16 1.54 -12.35 -13.68
CA PHE A 16 1.01 -11.09 -13.14
C PHE A 16 -0.06 -10.43 -14.02
N ASP A 17 0.06 -10.54 -15.34
CA ASP A 17 -0.99 -10.06 -16.27
C ASP A 17 -2.31 -10.77 -16.00
N LEU A 18 -2.28 -12.09 -15.90
CA LEU A 18 -3.46 -12.91 -15.59
C LEU A 18 -4.04 -12.60 -14.20
N ALA A 19 -3.19 -12.35 -13.21
CA ALA A 19 -3.63 -11.93 -11.88
C ALA A 19 -4.41 -10.60 -11.95
N ILE A 20 -3.90 -9.63 -12.71
CA ILE A 20 -4.56 -8.34 -12.94
C ILE A 20 -5.89 -8.52 -13.67
N ASP A 21 -5.96 -9.38 -14.70
CA ASP A 21 -7.21 -9.68 -15.41
C ASP A 21 -8.29 -10.24 -14.47
N TYR A 22 -7.90 -11.15 -13.55
CA TYR A 22 -8.83 -11.64 -12.54
C TYR A 22 -9.26 -10.56 -11.55
N TYR A 23 -8.37 -9.67 -11.12
CA TYR A 23 -8.76 -8.55 -10.26
C TYR A 23 -9.72 -7.59 -10.98
N GLN A 24 -9.52 -7.33 -12.27
CA GLN A 24 -10.44 -6.51 -13.08
C GLN A 24 -11.83 -7.15 -13.19
N GLN A 25 -11.91 -8.48 -13.36
CA GLN A 25 -13.18 -9.19 -13.32
C GLN A 25 -13.91 -8.98 -11.99
N ILE A 26 -13.19 -9.04 -10.86
CA ILE A 26 -13.77 -8.79 -9.53
C ILE A 26 -14.30 -7.35 -9.42
N ILE A 27 -13.58 -6.35 -9.95
CA ILE A 27 -14.07 -4.96 -10.00
C ILE A 27 -15.40 -4.88 -10.75
N ASN A 28 -15.49 -5.52 -11.92
CA ASN A 28 -16.70 -5.49 -12.75
C ASN A 28 -17.90 -6.18 -12.08
N GLU A 29 -17.66 -7.22 -11.28
CA GLU A 29 -18.71 -8.00 -10.62
C GLU A 29 -19.14 -7.41 -9.27
N LYS A 30 -18.19 -6.89 -8.49
CA LYS A 30 -18.38 -6.57 -7.06
C LYS A 30 -18.02 -5.12 -6.71
N GLY A 31 -17.47 -4.37 -7.66
CA GLY A 31 -16.92 -3.05 -7.41
C GLY A 31 -15.54 -3.09 -6.75
N ILE A 32 -15.05 -1.91 -6.39
CA ILE A 32 -13.75 -1.71 -5.76
C ILE A 32 -13.83 -1.88 -4.24
N SER A 33 -12.70 -2.24 -3.64
CA SER A 33 -12.51 -2.24 -2.19
C SER A 33 -11.05 -1.92 -1.88
N VAL A 34 -10.76 -1.48 -0.64
CA VAL A 34 -9.39 -1.18 -0.19
C VAL A 34 -8.46 -2.36 -0.44
N ASN A 35 -8.86 -3.56 0.01
CA ASN A 35 -8.05 -4.78 -0.14
C ASN A 35 -7.83 -5.16 -1.61
N LEU A 36 -8.85 -5.01 -2.46
CA LEU A 36 -8.73 -5.31 -3.89
C LEU A 36 -7.76 -4.34 -4.59
N LEU A 37 -7.85 -3.04 -4.29
CA LEU A 37 -6.94 -2.03 -4.83
C LEU A 37 -5.50 -2.27 -4.38
N GLN A 38 -5.29 -2.67 -3.12
CA GLN A 38 -3.97 -3.08 -2.63
C GLN A 38 -3.42 -4.32 -3.34
N SER A 39 -4.24 -5.35 -3.55
CA SER A 39 -3.82 -6.53 -4.32
C SER A 39 -3.44 -6.18 -5.76
N ILE A 40 -4.18 -5.27 -6.40
CA ILE A 40 -3.82 -4.77 -7.74
C ILE A 40 -2.50 -3.99 -7.70
N ALA A 41 -2.32 -3.12 -6.70
CA ALA A 41 -1.07 -2.37 -6.51
C ALA A 41 0.13 -3.31 -6.36
N GLN A 42 -0.02 -4.38 -5.58
CA GLN A 42 0.99 -5.43 -5.40
C GLN A 42 1.31 -6.14 -6.72
N ALA A 43 0.30 -6.51 -7.52
CA ALA A 43 0.53 -7.11 -8.82
C ALA A 43 1.30 -6.17 -9.77
N PHE A 44 0.99 -4.87 -9.78
CA PHE A 44 1.75 -3.87 -10.55
C PHE A 44 3.18 -3.68 -10.03
N TYR A 45 3.38 -3.70 -8.71
CA TYR A 45 4.71 -3.68 -8.10
C TYR A 45 5.54 -4.87 -8.57
N LEU A 46 4.96 -6.08 -8.57
CA LEU A 46 5.63 -7.30 -9.01
C LEU A 46 5.98 -7.28 -10.51
N LYS A 47 5.20 -6.57 -11.32
CA LYS A 47 5.50 -6.27 -12.74
C LYS A 47 6.52 -5.16 -12.94
N LYS A 48 7.07 -4.59 -11.87
CA LYS A 48 7.97 -3.43 -11.89
C LYS A 48 7.34 -2.15 -12.48
N GLN A 49 6.00 -2.11 -12.57
CA GLN A 49 5.22 -0.93 -12.95
C GLN A 49 4.90 -0.11 -11.70
N HIS A 50 5.96 0.43 -11.10
CA HIS A 50 5.93 1.07 -9.79
C HIS A 50 5.04 2.31 -9.71
N ASP A 51 4.97 3.12 -10.77
CA ASP A 51 4.08 4.29 -10.80
C ASP A 51 2.60 3.88 -10.71
N LEU A 52 2.20 2.82 -11.41
CA LEU A 52 0.85 2.25 -11.29
C LEU A 52 0.62 1.67 -9.89
N ALA A 53 1.62 0.97 -9.33
CA ALA A 53 1.54 0.47 -7.96
C ALA A 53 1.34 1.60 -6.94
N VAL A 54 2.04 2.73 -7.09
CA VAL A 54 1.84 3.93 -6.28
C VAL A 54 0.41 4.43 -6.42
N ASN A 55 -0.08 4.60 -7.65
CA ASN A 55 -1.41 5.14 -7.92
C ASN A 55 -2.53 4.27 -7.33
N PHE A 56 -2.45 2.94 -7.46
CA PHE A 56 -3.41 2.04 -6.85
C PHE A 56 -3.33 2.03 -5.31
N ASN A 57 -2.14 2.17 -4.73
CA ASN A 57 -2.01 2.36 -3.30
C ASN A 57 -2.62 3.69 -2.82
N LEU A 58 -2.45 4.78 -3.58
CA LEU A 58 -3.10 6.07 -3.28
C LEU A 58 -4.63 5.94 -3.31
N ALA A 59 -5.17 5.26 -4.31
CA ALA A 59 -6.60 4.96 -4.40
C ALA A 59 -7.10 4.15 -3.19
N ALA A 60 -6.35 3.13 -2.77
CA ALA A 60 -6.68 2.32 -1.59
C ALA A 60 -6.65 3.14 -0.29
N VAL A 61 -5.63 3.97 -0.09
CA VAL A 61 -5.50 4.87 1.05
C VAL A 61 -6.66 5.86 1.09
N HIS A 62 -7.01 6.46 -0.06
CA HIS A 62 -8.13 7.39 -0.15
C HIS A 62 -9.43 6.73 0.31
N LEU A 63 -9.73 5.53 -0.19
CA LEU A 63 -10.95 4.80 0.17
C LEU A 63 -10.98 4.37 1.65
N SER A 64 -9.81 4.05 2.22
CA SER A 64 -9.66 3.79 3.66
C SER A 64 -9.95 5.06 4.49
N LEU A 65 -9.37 6.20 4.10
CA LEU A 65 -9.62 7.49 4.74
C LEU A 65 -11.08 7.92 4.64
N HIS A 66 -11.71 7.72 3.48
CA HIS A 66 -13.15 7.92 3.30
C HIS A 66 -13.96 7.09 4.29
N THR A 67 -13.63 5.81 4.43
CA THR A 67 -14.30 4.91 5.39
C THR A 67 -14.15 5.41 6.83
N PHE A 68 -12.96 5.86 7.22
CA PHE A 68 -12.75 6.46 8.54
C PHE A 68 -13.54 7.75 8.74
N LEU A 69 -13.59 8.60 7.72
CA LEU A 69 -14.34 9.85 7.75
C LEU A 69 -15.83 9.60 7.92
N GLU A 70 -16.41 8.65 7.19
CA GLU A 70 -17.82 8.30 7.30
C GLU A 70 -18.16 7.71 8.67
N ASN A 71 -17.34 6.79 9.18
CA ASN A 71 -17.53 6.25 10.53
C ASN A 71 -17.47 7.36 11.59
N TYR A 72 -16.53 8.29 11.47
CA TYR A 72 -16.41 9.43 12.37
C TYR A 72 -17.64 10.34 12.29
N LYS A 73 -18.12 10.69 11.09
CA LYS A 73 -19.33 11.51 10.88
C LYS A 73 -20.58 10.86 11.46
N GLN A 74 -20.66 9.53 11.41
CA GLN A 74 -21.77 8.76 11.98
C GLN A 74 -21.67 8.62 13.51
N GLY A 75 -20.59 9.11 14.12
CA GLY A 75 -20.37 9.01 15.56
C GLY A 75 -20.01 7.60 16.02
N ASP A 76 -19.43 6.78 15.14
CA ASP A 76 -18.92 5.47 15.52
C ASP A 76 -17.92 5.62 16.69
N PRO A 77 -18.18 4.99 17.85
CA PRO A 77 -17.33 5.18 19.02
C PRO A 77 -15.88 4.78 18.81
N ALA A 78 -15.60 3.77 17.98
CA ALA A 78 -14.24 3.33 17.72
C ALA A 78 -13.50 4.38 16.89
N ALA A 79 -14.12 4.91 15.83
CA ALA A 79 -13.53 5.95 15.00
C ALA A 79 -13.30 7.27 15.77
N VAL A 80 -14.28 7.68 16.58
CA VAL A 80 -14.17 8.90 17.41
C VAL A 80 -13.06 8.75 18.44
N ASN A 81 -13.04 7.65 19.19
CA ASN A 81 -12.01 7.41 20.21
C ASN A 81 -10.62 7.27 19.60
N ALA A 82 -10.49 6.61 18.44
CA ALA A 82 -9.22 6.48 17.73
C ALA A 82 -8.64 7.87 17.45
N LEU A 83 -9.43 8.79 16.87
CA LEU A 83 -8.94 10.14 16.56
C LEU A 83 -8.67 10.98 17.82
N GLN A 84 -9.58 10.97 18.79
CA GLN A 84 -9.45 11.77 20.02
C GLN A 84 -8.32 11.31 20.94
N SER A 85 -7.91 10.03 20.83
CA SER A 85 -6.77 9.50 21.57
C SER A 85 -5.41 10.00 21.05
N LEU A 86 -5.37 10.58 19.85
CA LEU A 86 -4.13 11.04 19.24
C LEU A 86 -3.72 12.42 19.78
N PRO A 87 -2.42 12.64 20.04
CA PRO A 87 -1.93 13.98 20.38
C PRO A 87 -2.23 14.99 19.25
N GLU A 88 -2.63 16.21 19.61
CA GLU A 88 -2.88 17.28 18.63
C GLU A 88 -1.67 17.54 17.72
N THR A 89 -0.46 17.36 18.25
CA THR A 89 0.79 17.49 17.48
C THR A 89 0.92 16.48 16.35
N ILE A 90 0.24 15.32 16.43
CA ILE A 90 0.15 14.34 15.35
C ILE A 90 -0.96 14.71 14.39
N VAL A 91 -2.14 15.08 14.91
CA VAL A 91 -3.30 15.45 14.09
C VAL A 91 -2.98 16.63 13.16
N ASN A 92 -2.29 17.63 13.68
CA ASN A 92 -1.91 18.85 12.95
C ASN A 92 -0.83 18.64 11.88
N GLN A 93 -0.26 17.43 11.75
CA GLN A 93 0.67 17.10 10.64
C GLN A 93 -0.05 16.81 9.34
N PHE A 94 -1.38 16.61 9.38
CA PHE A 94 -2.18 16.24 8.22
C PHE A 94 -3.05 17.41 7.75
N PRO A 95 -3.28 17.53 6.42
CA PRO A 95 -4.23 18.51 5.89
C PRO A 95 -5.68 18.33 6.35
N HIS A 96 -6.03 17.10 6.77
CA HIS A 96 -7.35 16.76 7.31
C HIS A 96 -7.18 15.87 8.56
N PRO A 97 -7.92 16.10 9.67
CA PRO A 97 -7.73 15.36 10.92
C PRO A 97 -7.80 13.83 10.80
N ILE A 98 -8.72 13.32 9.97
CA ILE A 98 -8.85 11.87 9.69
C ILE A 98 -7.56 11.26 9.11
N GLY A 99 -6.72 12.06 8.45
CA GLY A 99 -5.39 11.62 8.00
C GLY A 99 -4.53 11.06 9.14
N ALA A 100 -4.70 11.58 10.36
CA ALA A 100 -3.99 11.11 11.55
C ALA A 100 -4.19 9.62 11.84
N LEU A 101 -5.28 9.02 11.37
CA LEU A 101 -5.55 7.59 11.54
C LEU A 101 -4.64 6.71 10.68
N LEU A 102 -3.91 7.25 9.68
CA LEU A 102 -2.92 6.51 8.90
C LEU A 102 -1.77 5.96 9.75
N ILE A 103 -1.55 6.46 10.97
CA ILE A 103 -0.55 5.89 11.87
C ILE A 103 -0.85 4.43 12.24
N HIS A 104 -2.11 4.02 12.13
CA HIS A 104 -2.55 2.64 12.34
C HIS A 104 -2.39 1.77 11.09
N GLU A 105 -2.17 2.38 9.93
CA GLU A 105 -2.10 1.75 8.61
C GLU A 105 -0.66 1.51 8.15
N LYS A 106 0.18 0.97 9.05
CA LYS A 106 1.62 0.78 8.79
C LYS A 106 1.91 -0.06 7.55
N ASN A 107 1.09 -1.09 7.30
CA ASN A 107 1.24 -1.95 6.12
C ASN A 107 0.97 -1.17 4.82
N ILE A 108 -0.02 -0.28 4.82
CA ILE A 108 -0.33 0.54 3.65
C ILE A 108 0.82 1.49 3.33
N ILE A 109 1.35 2.17 4.35
CA ILE A 109 2.52 3.06 4.20
C ILE A 109 3.72 2.26 3.69
N ARG A 110 3.92 1.04 4.19
CA ARG A 110 4.95 0.12 3.71
C ARG A 110 4.80 -0.19 2.22
N HIS A 111 3.60 -0.56 1.75
CA HIS A 111 3.34 -0.82 0.33
C HIS A 111 3.63 0.40 -0.56
N VAL A 112 3.22 1.59 -0.12
CA VAL A 112 3.49 2.85 -0.81
C VAL A 112 5.00 3.12 -0.88
N SER A 113 5.71 2.91 0.23
CA SER A 113 7.14 3.18 0.33
C SER A 113 7.95 2.30 -0.61
N HIS A 114 7.65 1.00 -0.68
CA HIS A 114 8.30 0.08 -1.61
C HIS A 114 7.95 0.39 -3.06
N ALA A 115 6.68 0.67 -3.36
CA ALA A 115 6.28 1.10 -4.69
C ALA A 115 7.03 2.38 -5.14
N LEU A 116 7.31 3.30 -4.23
CA LEU A 116 8.06 4.51 -4.52
C LEU A 116 9.56 4.25 -4.70
N LEU A 117 10.21 3.54 -3.77
CA LEU A 117 11.67 3.51 -3.64
C LEU A 117 12.34 2.35 -4.39
N ASP A 118 11.62 1.26 -4.68
CA ASP A 118 12.20 0.08 -5.32
C ASP A 118 12.24 0.18 -6.85
N GLN A 119 12.03 1.38 -7.39
CA GLN A 119 12.21 1.67 -8.80
C GLN A 119 13.68 1.50 -9.19
N GLU A 120 13.95 0.88 -10.34
CA GLU A 120 15.32 0.55 -10.75
C GLU A 120 16.21 1.80 -10.79
N VAL A 121 15.70 2.93 -11.28
CA VAL A 121 16.43 4.21 -11.32
C VAL A 121 16.84 4.75 -9.95
N ILE A 122 16.14 4.35 -8.89
CA ILE A 122 16.47 4.68 -7.50
C ILE A 122 17.45 3.64 -6.95
N LEU A 123 17.19 2.36 -7.18
CA LEU A 123 18.07 1.26 -6.73
C LEU A 123 19.46 1.32 -7.37
N GLU A 124 19.60 1.86 -8.58
CA GLU A 124 20.90 2.14 -9.21
C GLU A 124 21.68 3.23 -8.46
N LYS A 125 20.98 4.23 -7.90
CA LYS A 125 21.59 5.36 -7.16
C LYS A 125 21.82 5.02 -5.69
N ALA A 126 21.02 4.13 -5.12
CA ALA A 126 21.07 3.68 -3.74
C ALA A 126 21.06 2.14 -3.68
N PRO A 127 22.16 1.48 -4.12
CA PRO A 127 22.22 0.02 -4.24
C PRO A 127 22.07 -0.72 -2.91
N ASN A 128 22.30 -0.05 -1.78
CA ASN A 128 22.07 -0.59 -0.44
C ASN A 128 20.58 -0.88 -0.15
N LEU A 129 19.64 -0.32 -0.92
CA LEU A 129 18.21 -0.61 -0.79
C LEU A 129 17.82 -1.94 -1.44
N ARG A 130 18.61 -2.44 -2.40
CA ARG A 130 18.27 -3.62 -3.22
C ARG A 130 17.95 -4.88 -2.41
N PRO A 131 18.70 -5.25 -1.35
CA PRO A 131 18.34 -6.40 -0.52
C PRO A 131 16.92 -6.31 0.05
N TYR A 132 16.51 -5.13 0.52
CA TYR A 132 15.20 -4.90 1.13
C TYR A 132 14.09 -4.92 0.08
N ALA A 133 14.34 -4.36 -1.11
CA ALA A 133 13.44 -4.47 -2.25
C ALA A 133 13.21 -5.92 -2.69
N GLU A 134 14.26 -6.75 -2.75
CA GLU A 134 14.17 -8.16 -3.13
C GLU A 134 13.46 -9.01 -2.06
N ILE A 135 13.71 -8.73 -0.78
CA ILE A 135 13.01 -9.40 0.32
C ILE A 135 11.52 -9.04 0.28
N TYR A 136 11.19 -7.76 0.11
CA TYR A 136 9.81 -7.32 -0.01
C TYR A 136 9.11 -7.94 -1.23
N TYR A 137 9.78 -7.99 -2.37
CA TYR A 137 9.28 -8.69 -3.55
C TYR A 137 8.93 -10.16 -3.27
N ALA A 138 9.82 -10.89 -2.59
CA ALA A 138 9.56 -12.28 -2.18
C ALA A 138 8.37 -12.40 -1.22
N GLN A 139 8.19 -11.44 -0.31
CA GLN A 139 7.07 -11.41 0.63
C GLN A 139 5.72 -11.17 -0.07
N ILE A 140 5.70 -10.32 -1.10
CA ILE A 140 4.48 -10.04 -1.86
C ILE A 140 4.11 -11.18 -2.81
N ILE A 141 5.10 -11.84 -3.45
CA ILE A 141 4.81 -13.02 -4.26
C ILE A 141 4.25 -14.15 -3.40
N ASP A 142 4.80 -14.35 -2.20
CA ASP A 142 4.40 -15.44 -1.30
C ASP A 142 4.53 -16.83 -1.96
N ASP A 143 5.63 -17.04 -2.70
CA ASP A 143 6.01 -18.34 -3.30
C ASP A 143 7.01 -19.12 -2.44
N TYR A 144 7.01 -18.87 -1.13
CA TYR A 144 7.88 -19.50 -0.13
C TYR A 144 9.39 -19.19 -0.30
N THR A 145 9.76 -18.19 -1.10
CA THR A 145 11.18 -17.83 -1.34
C THR A 145 11.79 -16.89 -0.30
N VAL A 146 10.98 -16.24 0.53
CA VAL A 146 11.42 -15.20 1.50
C VAL A 146 12.61 -15.64 2.36
N ASN A 147 12.54 -16.84 2.93
CA ASN A 147 13.63 -17.37 3.79
C ASN A 147 14.95 -17.54 3.03
N GLY A 148 14.89 -17.93 1.75
CA GLY A 148 16.08 -18.04 0.91
C GLY A 148 16.71 -16.69 0.62
N VAL A 149 15.89 -15.67 0.33
CA VAL A 149 16.37 -14.30 0.07
C VAL A 149 16.95 -13.67 1.34
N LEU A 150 16.31 -13.86 2.50
CA LEU A 150 16.85 -13.43 3.79
C LEU A 150 18.24 -14.03 4.07
N GLN A 151 18.40 -15.33 3.83
CA GLN A 151 19.69 -16.03 3.99
C GLN A 151 20.74 -15.52 3.01
N GLN A 152 20.39 -15.29 1.74
CA GLN A 152 21.28 -14.73 0.73
C GLN A 152 21.90 -13.40 1.19
N TYR A 153 21.12 -12.54 1.83
CA TYR A 153 21.57 -11.24 2.32
C TYR A 153 22.03 -11.24 3.78
N SER A 154 22.01 -12.40 4.46
CA SER A 154 22.32 -12.50 5.89
C SER A 154 21.47 -11.55 6.76
N LEU A 155 20.20 -11.36 6.39
CA LEU A 155 19.24 -10.50 7.08
C LEU A 155 18.20 -11.33 7.84
N THR A 156 17.61 -10.72 8.86
CA THR A 156 16.45 -11.26 9.57
C THR A 156 15.22 -10.40 9.25
N GLU A 157 14.02 -10.96 9.41
CA GLU A 157 12.77 -10.17 9.24
C GLU A 157 12.75 -8.94 10.14
N LYS A 158 13.22 -9.07 11.39
CA LYS A 158 13.31 -7.94 12.32
C LYS A 158 14.23 -6.84 11.79
N ALA A 159 15.42 -7.20 11.29
CA ALA A 159 16.36 -6.22 10.74
C ALA A 159 15.80 -5.53 9.49
N VAL A 160 15.00 -6.23 8.68
CA VAL A 160 14.30 -5.66 7.53
C VAL A 160 13.26 -4.64 7.98
N LEU A 161 12.43 -4.98 8.96
CA LEU A 161 11.42 -4.06 9.49
C LEU A 161 12.05 -2.82 10.14
N GLU A 162 13.13 -2.98 10.90
CA GLU A 162 13.85 -1.86 11.50
C GLU A 162 14.42 -0.92 10.43
N PHE A 163 15.02 -1.49 9.37
CA PHE A 163 15.54 -0.71 8.24
C PHE A 163 14.43 0.02 7.49
N GLU A 164 13.31 -0.64 7.21
CA GLU A 164 12.18 -0.02 6.52
C GLU A 164 11.58 1.14 7.34
N VAL A 165 11.49 1.00 8.66
CA VAL A 165 11.05 2.09 9.54
C VAL A 165 11.97 3.31 9.43
N GLU A 166 13.29 3.08 9.40
CA GLU A 166 14.29 4.16 9.34
C GLU A 166 14.40 4.80 7.95
N HIS A 167 14.29 4.01 6.88
CA HIS A 167 14.67 4.44 5.53
C HIS A 167 13.54 4.42 4.49
N TYR A 168 12.41 3.76 4.75
CA TYR A 168 11.31 3.65 3.79
C TYR A 168 10.09 4.47 4.23
N LEU A 169 9.57 4.20 5.44
CA LEU A 169 8.23 4.65 5.83
C LEU A 169 8.08 6.18 5.81
N GLY A 170 9.13 6.93 6.13
CA GLY A 170 9.12 8.38 6.05
C GLY A 170 8.83 8.91 4.64
N HIS A 171 9.36 8.27 3.61
CA HIS A 171 9.12 8.65 2.21
C HIS A 171 7.70 8.29 1.76
N GLY A 172 7.19 7.11 2.12
CA GLY A 172 5.81 6.74 1.83
C GLY A 172 4.83 7.70 2.49
N TYR A 173 5.07 8.05 3.75
CA TYR A 173 4.24 9.00 4.48
C TYR A 173 4.23 10.39 3.82
N GLN A 174 5.41 10.92 3.44
CA GLN A 174 5.49 12.19 2.70
C GLN A 174 4.74 12.14 1.37
N LEU A 175 4.81 11.02 0.63
CA LEU A 175 4.07 10.86 -0.61
C LEU A 175 2.56 10.93 -0.36
N LEU A 176 2.05 10.25 0.67
CA LEU A 176 0.63 10.28 1.02
C LEU A 176 0.17 11.69 1.39
N LEU A 177 0.92 12.42 2.21
CA LEU A 177 0.61 13.81 2.55
C LEU A 177 0.49 14.70 1.30
N ASN A 178 1.33 14.47 0.30
CA ASN A 178 1.40 15.33 -0.89
C ASN A 178 0.41 14.93 -2.00
N GLN A 179 0.05 13.65 -2.11
CA GLN A 179 -0.66 13.12 -3.28
C GLN A 179 -2.12 12.74 -3.01
N ILE A 180 -2.51 12.51 -1.75
CA ILE A 180 -3.91 12.29 -1.41
C ILE A 180 -4.72 13.57 -1.75
N LYS A 181 -5.90 13.40 -2.33
CA LYS A 181 -6.84 14.48 -2.65
C LYS A 181 -7.63 14.81 -1.39
N TRP A 182 -6.96 15.45 -0.43
CA TRP A 182 -7.49 15.72 0.92
C TRP A 182 -8.79 16.54 0.94
N ASP A 183 -8.97 17.38 -0.07
CA ASP A 183 -10.18 18.18 -0.30
C ASP A 183 -11.34 17.38 -0.90
N GLN A 184 -11.10 16.13 -1.30
CA GLN A 184 -12.06 15.26 -1.99
C GLN A 184 -12.21 13.91 -1.29
N LEU A 185 -11.95 13.80 0.02
CA LEU A 185 -12.07 12.53 0.77
C LEU A 185 -13.48 11.91 0.75
N ASP A 186 -14.50 12.67 0.38
CA ASP A 186 -15.87 12.16 0.17
C ASP A 186 -16.08 11.53 -1.22
N ASN A 187 -15.14 11.69 -2.14
CA ASN A 187 -15.22 11.16 -3.50
C ASN A 187 -14.67 9.72 -3.58
N THR A 188 -15.59 8.76 -3.74
CA THR A 188 -15.24 7.34 -3.83
C THR A 188 -14.85 6.87 -5.24
N ASP A 189 -14.93 7.72 -6.27
CA ASP A 189 -14.43 7.44 -7.62
C ASP A 189 -12.90 7.56 -7.70
N VAL A 190 -12.23 6.76 -6.88
CA VAL A 190 -10.78 6.76 -6.72
C VAL A 190 -10.05 6.28 -7.98
N MET A 191 -10.75 5.54 -8.86
CA MET A 191 -10.20 5.16 -10.16
C MET A 191 -9.97 6.40 -11.02
N ASN A 192 -10.96 7.30 -11.08
CA ASN A 192 -10.81 8.55 -11.80
C ASN A 192 -9.84 9.53 -11.13
N LEU A 193 -9.73 9.52 -9.80
CA LEU A 193 -8.83 10.43 -9.08
C LEU A 193 -7.34 10.10 -9.23
N TYR A 194 -6.99 8.83 -9.43
CA TYR A 194 -5.60 8.35 -9.31
C TYR A 194 -5.09 7.51 -10.48
N ILE A 195 -5.98 6.88 -11.27
CA ILE A 195 -5.58 5.91 -12.29
C ILE A 195 -5.72 6.48 -13.71
N ASN A 196 -6.73 7.32 -13.95
CA ASN A 196 -7.02 7.93 -15.26
C ASN A 196 -6.08 9.06 -15.65
#